data_AF-A0A7V5T847-F1
#
_entry.id   AF-A0A7V5T847-F1
#
_cell.length_a   1.000
_cell.length_b   1.000
_cell.length_c   1.000
_cell.angle_alpha   90.00
_cell.angle_beta   90.00
_cell.angle_gamma   90.00
#
_symmetry.space_group_name_H-M   'P 1'
#
loop_
_entity.id
_entity.type
_entity.pdbx_description
1 polymer ?
#
loop_
_entity_poly.entity_id
_entity_poly.type
_entity_poly.pdbx_seq_one_letter_code
_entity_poly.pdbx_strand_id
1 'polypeptide(L)'
;MNAQDLQPRGRKRAPGFWGTVLALLSFMVWPTPPRVVPDAPPVYGYEVVRVYPHDPEAFTQGLVYEGGFLYESTGLHGRSSLRKVELETGRIVKIHHLPPEFFGEGLTIWKDQLIQLTWHERTGFVYEKETFRLLRTFTYATEGWGLTHDGRWLIRSDGTATLYFLDPETFREVKRLLVHDRGRPVRFLNELEFVRGEIYANVWQTECLVRISPQTGRVLGWVDLTGLLSPEDQARSVDVLNGIAYDATRDRLFVTGKLWPKLFEIRLRRKVGSSGHECSLPPSMEKEEARNAAHRFVDRQRDGDHLRARF
;
A
#
# COMPACT_ATOMS: atom_id res chain seq x y z
N MET A 1 -78.20 -8.98 -8.75
CA MET A 1 -79.39 -9.08 -9.62
C MET A 1 -79.00 -8.60 -11.00
N ASN A 2 -79.39 -9.39 -12.00
CA ASN A 2 -78.99 -9.33 -13.40
C ASN A 2 -79.81 -8.32 -14.21
N ALA A 3 -79.22 -7.96 -15.35
CA ALA A 3 -79.87 -7.85 -16.67
C ALA A 3 -80.70 -6.61 -17.04
N GLN A 4 -80.13 -5.90 -18.02
CA GLN A 4 -80.64 -5.72 -19.39
C GLN A 4 -81.61 -4.59 -19.76
N ASP A 5 -81.12 -3.86 -20.77
CA ASP A 5 -81.77 -3.42 -21.99
C ASP A 5 -82.82 -2.31 -21.96
N LEU A 6 -82.52 -1.22 -22.68
CA LEU A 6 -83.27 -0.80 -23.88
C LEU A 6 -82.55 0.37 -24.59
N GLN A 7 -82.07 0.12 -25.80
CA GLN A 7 -81.92 1.10 -26.89
C GLN A 7 -83.22 1.11 -27.74
N PRO A 8 -83.42 1.92 -28.82
CA PRO A 8 -82.58 2.97 -29.44
C PRO A 8 -83.38 4.25 -29.83
N ARG A 9 -82.67 5.29 -30.32
CA ARG A 9 -82.87 5.97 -31.64
C ARG A 9 -82.42 7.43 -31.58
N GLY A 10 -81.71 7.86 -32.63
CA GLY A 10 -81.59 9.29 -32.95
C GLY A 10 -80.23 9.71 -33.50
N ARG A 11 -79.91 9.31 -34.74
CA ARG A 11 -78.84 9.91 -35.54
C ARG A 11 -79.05 11.42 -35.68
N LYS A 12 -78.03 12.24 -35.34
CA LYS A 12 -77.65 13.41 -36.14
C LYS A 12 -76.12 13.55 -36.12
N ARG A 13 -75.54 13.54 -37.32
CA ARG A 13 -74.11 13.80 -37.59
C ARG A 13 -73.86 15.31 -37.48
N ALA A 14 -72.76 15.68 -36.84
CA ALA A 14 -72.12 16.99 -36.96
C ALA A 14 -70.60 16.77 -37.11
N PRO A 15 -69.88 17.68 -37.79
CA PRO A 15 -68.61 17.38 -38.45
C PRO A 15 -67.39 17.54 -37.53
N GLY A 16 -66.26 17.04 -38.01
CA GLY A 16 -65.06 16.74 -37.26
C GLY A 16 -64.33 17.92 -36.62
N PHE A 17 -63.61 17.60 -35.55
CA PHE A 17 -62.46 18.34 -35.07
C PHE A 17 -61.44 17.31 -34.55
N TRP A 18 -60.52 16.88 -35.39
CA TRP A 18 -59.33 16.13 -34.95
C TRP A 18 -58.38 17.15 -34.34
N GLY A 19 -58.48 17.36 -33.03
CA GLY A 19 -57.49 18.10 -32.27
C GLY A 19 -56.26 17.22 -32.06
N THR A 20 -55.22 17.41 -32.86
CA THR A 20 -53.87 16.90 -32.60
C THR A 20 -53.30 17.63 -31.39
N VAL A 21 -53.29 16.98 -30.22
CA VAL A 21 -52.48 17.43 -29.07
C VAL A 21 -51.03 17.02 -29.35
N LEU A 22 -50.24 17.95 -29.89
CA LEU A 22 -48.79 17.84 -29.91
C LEU A 22 -48.27 18.11 -28.49
N ALA A 23 -47.96 17.06 -27.75
CA ALA A 23 -47.17 17.16 -26.52
C ALA A 23 -45.73 17.51 -26.91
N LEU A 24 -45.38 18.79 -26.88
CA LEU A 24 -43.99 19.26 -26.92
C LEU A 24 -43.30 18.81 -25.63
N LEU A 25 -42.66 17.64 -25.66
CA LEU A 25 -41.65 17.26 -24.68
C LEU A 25 -40.44 18.16 -24.89
N SER A 26 -40.45 19.33 -24.25
CA SER A 26 -39.26 20.15 -24.09
C SER A 26 -38.28 19.37 -23.23
N PHE A 27 -37.30 18.73 -23.89
CA PHE A 27 -36.09 18.24 -23.23
C PHE A 27 -35.37 19.46 -22.65
N MET A 28 -35.66 19.79 -21.39
CA MET A 28 -34.75 20.62 -20.60
C MET A 28 -33.47 19.81 -20.43
N VAL A 29 -32.50 20.09 -21.28
CA VAL A 29 -31.12 19.63 -21.09
C VAL A 29 -30.63 20.29 -19.81
N TRP A 30 -30.73 19.57 -18.69
CA TRP A 30 -30.08 20.00 -17.45
C TRP A 30 -28.59 20.08 -17.77
N PRO A 31 -27.95 21.26 -17.65
CA PRO A 31 -26.51 21.35 -17.89
C PRO A 31 -25.83 20.41 -16.90
N THR A 32 -25.16 19.39 -17.44
CA THR A 32 -24.33 18.52 -16.62
C THR A 32 -23.30 19.40 -15.92
N PRO A 33 -23.22 19.39 -14.58
CA PRO A 33 -22.23 20.19 -13.89
C PRO A 33 -20.84 19.86 -14.44
N PRO A 34 -19.96 20.85 -14.65
CA PRO A 34 -18.63 20.61 -15.18
C PRO A 34 -17.94 19.56 -14.33
N ARG A 35 -17.36 18.56 -15.00
CA ARG A 35 -16.63 17.48 -14.33
C ARG A 35 -15.40 18.12 -13.66
N VAL A 36 -15.47 18.31 -12.34
CA VAL A 36 -14.33 18.80 -11.55
C VAL A 36 -13.25 17.73 -11.61
N VAL A 37 -12.26 17.92 -12.48
CA VAL A 37 -11.04 17.11 -12.47
C VAL A 37 -10.26 17.55 -11.25
N PRO A 38 -10.02 16.66 -10.26
CA PRO A 38 -9.21 17.05 -9.12
C PRO A 38 -7.82 17.47 -9.57
N ASP A 39 -7.31 18.55 -9.00
CA ASP A 39 -5.93 18.98 -9.22
C ASP A 39 -4.97 17.82 -8.97
N ALA A 40 -3.89 17.79 -9.75
CA ALA A 40 -2.84 16.79 -9.58
C ALA A 40 -2.29 16.86 -8.15
N PRO A 41 -2.09 15.71 -7.47
CA PRO A 41 -1.46 15.70 -6.16
C PRO A 41 -0.07 16.36 -6.21
N PRO A 42 0.33 17.13 -5.18
CA PRO A 42 1.66 17.69 -5.11
C PRO A 42 2.73 16.60 -5.06
N VAL A 43 3.90 16.91 -5.62
CA VAL A 43 5.09 16.07 -5.52
C VAL A 43 6.07 16.67 -4.53
N TYR A 44 6.70 15.80 -3.76
CA TYR A 44 7.75 16.12 -2.83
C TYR A 44 9.03 15.42 -3.27
N GLY A 45 10.15 16.13 -3.22
CA GLY A 45 11.45 15.50 -3.08
C GLY A 45 11.79 15.38 -1.59
N TYR A 46 13.08 15.21 -1.30
CA TYR A 46 13.59 15.02 0.04
C TYR A 46 14.83 15.89 0.30
N GLU A 47 15.09 16.10 1.58
CA GLU A 47 16.37 16.53 2.13
C GLU A 47 16.83 15.44 3.09
N VAL A 48 18.06 14.96 2.94
CA VAL A 48 18.65 14.01 3.88
C VAL A 48 19.08 14.78 5.14
N VAL A 49 18.49 14.43 6.27
CA VAL A 49 18.81 15.02 7.58
C VAL A 49 19.95 14.25 8.23
N ARG A 50 19.90 12.92 8.18
CA ARG A 50 20.95 12.03 8.70
C ARG A 50 20.96 10.70 7.94
N VAL A 51 22.13 10.08 7.89
CA VAL A 51 22.33 8.72 7.37
C VAL A 51 22.79 7.84 8.52
N TYR A 52 22.19 6.67 8.64
CA TYR A 52 22.50 5.64 9.63
C TYR A 52 22.98 4.36 8.93
N PRO A 53 23.81 3.54 9.57
CA PRO A 53 24.16 2.22 9.06
C PRO A 53 22.92 1.31 8.98
N HIS A 54 22.83 0.52 7.92
CA HIS A 54 21.82 -0.53 7.78
C HIS A 54 22.49 -1.83 7.34
N ASP A 55 21.94 -2.97 7.76
CA ASP A 55 22.49 -4.28 7.44
C ASP A 55 22.33 -4.56 5.94
N PRO A 56 23.42 -4.67 5.15
CA PRO A 56 23.33 -4.95 3.72
C PRO A 56 22.86 -6.37 3.40
N GLU A 57 22.67 -7.24 4.40
CA GLU A 57 22.06 -8.56 4.23
C GLU A 57 20.55 -8.59 4.52
N ALA A 58 19.98 -7.47 4.99
CA ALA A 58 18.56 -7.37 5.33
C ALA A 58 17.70 -7.15 4.08
N PHE A 59 16.92 -8.15 3.70
CA PHE A 59 15.87 -7.98 2.67
C PHE A 59 14.63 -7.37 3.32
N THR A 60 14.67 -6.08 3.63
CA THR A 60 13.65 -5.34 4.42
C THR A 60 12.25 -5.43 3.80
N GLN A 61 11.28 -5.85 4.62
CA GLN A 61 9.87 -5.99 4.22
C GLN A 61 8.87 -5.30 5.17
N GLY A 62 9.29 -4.96 6.39
CA GLY A 62 8.52 -4.12 7.29
C GLY A 62 9.44 -3.41 8.27
N LEU A 63 9.17 -2.14 8.56
CA LEU A 63 10.04 -1.31 9.39
C LEU A 63 9.20 -0.45 10.34
N VAL A 64 9.55 -0.42 11.63
CA VAL A 64 8.87 0.41 12.62
C VAL A 64 9.90 1.07 13.53
N TYR A 65 9.67 2.32 13.92
CA TYR A 65 10.50 3.00 14.90
C TYR A 65 9.81 3.05 16.27
N GLU A 66 10.53 2.71 17.34
CA GLU A 66 10.08 2.96 18.71
C GLU A 66 11.28 3.13 19.66
N GLY A 67 11.31 4.24 20.42
CA GLY A 67 12.20 4.38 21.57
C GLY A 67 13.71 4.32 21.27
N GLY A 68 14.15 4.76 20.08
CA GLY A 68 15.55 4.69 19.67
C GLY A 68 15.95 3.40 18.95
N PHE A 69 15.00 2.48 18.79
CA PHE A 69 15.19 1.23 18.06
C PHE A 69 14.32 1.20 16.81
N LEU A 70 14.79 0.44 15.83
CA LEU A 70 14.00 -0.06 14.73
C LEU A 70 13.56 -1.49 15.06
N TYR A 71 12.33 -1.81 14.73
CA TYR A 71 11.83 -3.17 14.64
C TYR A 71 11.68 -3.49 13.15
N GLU A 72 12.34 -4.54 12.70
CA GLU A 72 12.46 -4.83 11.27
C GLU A 72 12.06 -6.27 10.99
N SER A 73 11.26 -6.45 9.94
CA SER A 73 11.00 -7.74 9.33
C SER A 73 11.80 -7.88 8.05
N THR A 74 12.51 -8.99 7.92
CA THR A 74 13.26 -9.33 6.71
C THR A 74 12.65 -10.54 6.02
N GLY A 75 12.68 -10.53 4.69
CA GLY A 75 12.22 -11.62 3.84
C GLY A 75 13.30 -12.65 3.49
N LEU A 76 13.03 -13.42 2.43
CA LEU A 76 13.77 -14.58 1.90
C LEU A 76 13.54 -15.86 2.72
N HIS A 77 13.06 -16.93 2.05
CA HIS A 77 12.89 -18.25 2.68
C HIS A 77 14.22 -18.75 3.28
N GLY A 78 14.14 -19.31 4.48
CA GLY A 78 15.32 -19.73 5.25
C GLY A 78 16.19 -18.61 5.82
N ARG A 79 15.89 -17.33 5.54
CA ARG A 79 16.61 -16.16 6.07
C ARG A 79 15.70 -15.12 6.73
N SER A 80 14.38 -15.31 6.64
CA SER A 80 13.40 -14.38 7.18
C SER A 80 13.53 -14.25 8.69
N SER A 81 13.41 -13.02 9.19
CA SER A 81 13.62 -12.75 10.61
C SER A 81 12.84 -11.53 11.08
N LEU A 82 12.56 -11.51 12.39
CA LEU A 82 12.12 -10.34 13.15
C LEU A 82 13.31 -9.83 13.97
N ARG A 83 13.62 -8.54 13.86
CA ARG A 83 14.80 -7.92 14.45
C ARG A 83 14.42 -6.72 15.32
N LYS A 84 15.17 -6.49 16.39
CA LYS A 84 15.28 -5.19 17.06
C LYS A 84 16.69 -4.67 16.81
N VAL A 85 16.79 -3.46 16.29
CA VAL A 85 18.01 -2.85 15.79
C VAL A 85 18.21 -1.48 16.43
N GLU A 86 19.41 -1.19 16.90
CA GLU A 86 19.77 0.12 17.43
C GLU A 86 19.91 1.12 16.27
N LEU A 87 19.12 2.21 16.29
CA LEU A 87 19.06 3.18 15.17
C LEU A 87 20.44 3.76 14.84
N GLU A 88 21.19 4.20 15.85
CA GLU A 88 22.44 4.95 15.63
C GLU A 88 23.57 4.09 15.04
N THR A 89 23.54 2.77 15.27
CA THR A 89 24.65 1.87 14.92
C THR A 89 24.29 0.83 13.86
N GLY A 90 22.99 0.60 13.62
CA GLY A 90 22.52 -0.53 12.80
C GLY A 90 22.72 -1.89 13.46
N ARG A 91 23.15 -1.94 14.73
CA ARG A 91 23.45 -3.20 15.42
C ARG A 91 22.16 -3.92 15.81
N ILE A 92 22.05 -5.17 15.40
CA ILE A 92 20.96 -6.06 15.82
C ILE A 92 21.16 -6.39 17.32
N VAL A 93 20.23 -5.94 18.16
CA VAL A 93 20.23 -6.22 19.61
C VAL A 93 19.40 -7.46 19.96
N LYS A 94 18.49 -7.84 19.06
CA LYS A 94 17.65 -9.02 19.21
C LYS A 94 17.19 -9.52 17.86
N ILE A 95 17.13 -10.84 17.69
CA ILE A 95 16.66 -11.48 16.46
C ILE A 95 15.83 -12.72 16.78
N HIS A 96 14.78 -12.94 16.00
CA HIS A 96 14.01 -14.17 15.95
C HIS A 96 13.94 -14.61 14.49
N HIS A 97 14.42 -15.82 14.19
CA HIS A 97 14.36 -16.39 12.84
C HIS A 97 13.02 -17.10 12.65
N LEU A 98 12.37 -16.82 11.51
CA LEU A 98 11.14 -17.52 11.14
C LEU A 98 11.50 -18.94 10.66
N PRO A 99 10.56 -19.90 10.76
CA PRO A 99 10.73 -21.20 10.13
C PRO A 99 11.01 -21.04 8.62
N PRO A 100 11.86 -21.90 8.02
CA PRO A 100 12.41 -21.69 6.69
C PRO A 100 11.37 -21.65 5.57
N GLU A 101 10.20 -22.26 5.77
CA GLU A 101 9.07 -22.24 4.85
C GLU A 101 8.37 -20.89 4.73
N PHE A 102 8.57 -19.97 5.68
CA PHE A 102 7.92 -18.66 5.65
C PHE A 102 8.83 -17.59 5.04
N PHE A 103 8.23 -16.73 4.22
CA PHE A 103 8.83 -15.50 3.76
C PHE A 103 8.24 -14.34 4.57
N GLY A 104 9.04 -13.71 5.42
CA GLY A 104 8.61 -12.59 6.27
C GLY A 104 8.30 -11.32 5.46
N GLU A 105 7.20 -10.65 5.79
CA GLU A 105 6.70 -9.45 5.12
C GLU A 105 6.46 -8.31 6.12
N GLY A 106 5.45 -7.48 5.95
CA GLY A 106 5.16 -6.29 6.75
C GLY A 106 5.08 -6.56 8.25
N LEU A 107 5.46 -5.54 9.03
CA LEU A 107 5.58 -5.60 10.48
C LEU A 107 4.99 -4.33 11.08
N THR A 108 4.21 -4.46 12.15
CA THR A 108 3.81 -3.30 12.95
C THR A 108 3.87 -3.60 14.45
N ILE A 109 3.97 -2.55 15.25
CA ILE A 109 3.82 -2.64 16.72
C ILE A 109 2.36 -2.39 17.05
N TRP A 110 1.74 -3.26 17.84
CA TRP A 110 0.42 -3.00 18.40
C TRP A 110 0.48 -3.15 19.91
N LYS A 111 0.49 -2.03 20.64
CA LYS A 111 0.70 -1.98 22.10
C LYS A 111 2.03 -2.65 22.49
N ASP A 112 1.96 -3.76 23.21
CA ASP A 112 3.07 -4.60 23.68
C ASP A 112 3.35 -5.80 22.75
N GLN A 113 2.76 -5.81 21.56
CA GLN A 113 2.89 -6.88 20.58
C GLN A 113 3.57 -6.41 19.30
N LEU A 114 4.22 -7.35 18.62
CA LEU A 114 4.68 -7.21 17.24
C LEU A 114 3.82 -8.11 16.37
N ILE A 115 3.33 -7.59 15.26
CA ILE A 115 2.50 -8.33 14.31
C ILE A 115 3.24 -8.37 12.99
N GLN A 116 3.57 -9.56 12.52
CA GLN A 116 4.35 -9.79 11.31
C GLN A 116 3.55 -10.62 10.31
N LEU A 117 3.55 -10.20 9.05
CA LEU A 117 2.93 -10.93 7.95
C LEU A 117 3.93 -11.87 7.28
N THR A 118 3.39 -12.76 6.46
CA THR A 118 4.12 -13.55 5.46
C THR A 118 3.59 -13.29 4.06
N TRP A 119 4.36 -13.65 3.04
CA TRP A 119 4.00 -13.32 1.67
C TRP A 119 2.83 -14.17 1.13
N HIS A 120 3.14 -15.37 0.62
CA HIS A 120 2.15 -16.26 0.02
C HIS A 120 1.58 -17.27 1.01
N GLU A 121 2.21 -17.44 2.17
CA GLU A 121 1.81 -18.44 3.17
C GLU A 121 0.54 -18.05 3.93
N ARG A 122 0.03 -16.82 3.74
CA ARG A 122 -1.24 -16.34 4.29
C ARG A 122 -1.36 -16.48 5.80
N THR A 123 -0.22 -16.41 6.47
CA THR A 123 -0.07 -16.63 7.90
C THR A 123 0.56 -15.41 8.53
N GLY A 124 -0.08 -14.86 9.56
CA GLY A 124 0.48 -13.79 10.38
C GLY A 124 0.90 -14.32 11.74
N PHE A 125 1.93 -13.71 12.30
CA PHE A 125 2.47 -14.03 13.62
C PHE A 125 2.29 -12.85 14.56
N VAL A 126 1.96 -13.15 15.81
CA VAL A 126 1.88 -12.16 16.89
C VAL A 126 2.91 -12.54 17.94
N TYR A 127 3.83 -11.64 18.23
CA TYR A 127 4.90 -11.83 19.21
C TYR A 127 4.74 -10.87 20.38
N GLU A 128 5.17 -11.29 21.56
CA GLU A 128 5.42 -10.40 22.68
C GLU A 128 6.63 -9.51 22.35
N LYS A 129 6.47 -8.18 22.37
CA LYS A 129 7.47 -7.22 21.86
C LYS A 129 8.81 -7.31 22.57
N GLU A 130 8.80 -7.48 23.89
CA GLU A 130 10.02 -7.52 24.70
C GLU A 130 10.82 -8.81 24.50
N THR A 131 10.13 -9.96 24.37
CA THR A 131 10.77 -11.27 24.36
C THR A 131 10.92 -11.87 22.96
N PHE A 132 10.16 -11.40 21.98
CA PHE A 132 9.92 -12.04 20.68
C PHE A 132 9.30 -13.43 20.80
N ARG A 133 8.69 -13.75 21.95
CA ARG A 133 7.97 -15.01 22.14
C ARG A 133 6.70 -15.00 21.29
N LEU A 134 6.53 -16.01 20.46
CA LEU A 134 5.30 -16.20 19.70
C LEU A 134 4.11 -16.38 20.67
N LEU A 135 3.09 -15.55 20.48
CA LEU A 135 1.85 -15.57 21.25
C LEU A 135 0.77 -16.35 20.52
N ARG A 136 0.59 -16.07 19.23
CA ARG A 136 -0.42 -16.71 18.38
C ARG A 136 -0.12 -16.49 16.90
N THR A 137 -0.78 -17.29 16.07
CA THR A 137 -0.85 -17.10 14.62
C THR A 137 -2.27 -16.72 14.21
N PHE A 138 -2.40 -16.14 13.02
CA PHE A 138 -3.67 -15.85 12.37
C PHE A 138 -3.54 -16.05 10.85
N THR A 139 -4.66 -16.08 10.14
CA THR A 139 -4.67 -16.24 8.69
C THR A 139 -5.41 -15.10 8.00
N TYR A 140 -5.13 -14.90 6.72
CA TYR A 140 -5.78 -13.88 5.89
C TYR A 140 -5.96 -14.36 4.45
N ALA A 141 -6.87 -13.71 3.70
CA ALA A 141 -7.39 -14.27 2.45
C ALA A 141 -6.48 -14.06 1.23
N THR A 142 -5.71 -12.97 1.20
CA THR A 142 -4.83 -12.59 0.06
C THR A 142 -3.36 -12.68 0.46
N GLU A 143 -2.43 -12.18 -0.35
CA GLU A 143 -1.04 -12.03 0.08
C GLU A 143 -0.91 -11.04 1.24
N GLY A 144 0.24 -11.07 1.93
CA GLY A 144 0.63 -10.04 2.89
C GLY A 144 1.87 -9.32 2.39
N TRP A 145 1.80 -7.99 2.26
CA TRP A 145 2.94 -7.15 1.89
C TRP A 145 3.21 -6.22 3.07
N GLY A 146 2.87 -4.93 3.04
CA GLY A 146 3.06 -4.01 4.17
C GLY A 146 1.98 -4.11 5.26
N LEU A 147 2.34 -3.67 6.47
CA LEU A 147 1.46 -3.61 7.64
C LEU A 147 1.78 -2.37 8.50
N THR A 148 0.77 -1.55 8.79
CA THR A 148 0.85 -0.45 9.77
C THR A 148 -0.46 -0.35 10.55
N HIS A 149 -0.70 0.72 11.30
CA HIS A 149 -1.99 0.94 11.98
C HIS A 149 -2.32 2.43 12.16
N ASP A 150 -3.61 2.77 12.22
CA ASP A 150 -4.07 4.14 12.54
C ASP A 150 -4.33 4.35 14.06
N GLY A 151 -3.97 3.36 14.89
CA GLY A 151 -4.23 3.34 16.33
C GLY A 151 -5.60 2.76 16.70
N ARG A 152 -6.45 2.45 15.70
CA ARG A 152 -7.72 1.74 15.86
C ARG A 152 -7.74 0.42 15.11
N TRP A 153 -7.28 0.41 13.87
CA TRP A 153 -7.25 -0.73 12.98
C TRP A 153 -5.83 -0.98 12.47
N LEU A 154 -5.49 -2.24 12.27
CA LEU A 154 -4.33 -2.60 11.46
C LEU A 154 -4.66 -2.32 10.00
N ILE A 155 -3.67 -1.93 9.20
CA ILE A 155 -3.81 -1.58 7.79
C ILE A 155 -2.79 -2.38 7.02
N ARG A 156 -3.25 -3.23 6.10
CA ARG A 156 -2.44 -4.15 5.32
C ARG A 156 -2.53 -3.86 3.83
N SER A 157 -1.41 -3.97 3.12
CA SER A 157 -1.34 -4.03 1.66
C SER A 157 -1.03 -5.46 1.19
N ASP A 158 -1.29 -5.73 -0.09
CA ASP A 158 -1.04 -7.03 -0.73
C ASP A 158 -0.50 -6.89 -2.17
N GLY A 159 0.13 -5.75 -2.49
CA GLY A 159 0.60 -5.44 -3.83
C GLY A 159 -0.50 -5.01 -4.81
N THR A 160 -1.78 -5.11 -4.46
CA THR A 160 -2.87 -4.53 -5.24
C THR A 160 -3.05 -3.03 -4.93
N ALA A 161 -4.10 -2.43 -5.49
CA ALA A 161 -4.50 -1.06 -5.13
C ALA A 161 -5.41 -0.98 -3.89
N THR A 162 -5.68 -2.11 -3.24
CA THR A 162 -6.59 -2.17 -2.09
C THR A 162 -5.80 -2.25 -0.79
N LEU A 163 -6.13 -1.39 0.17
CA LEU A 163 -5.72 -1.53 1.55
C LEU A 163 -6.83 -2.19 2.37
N TYR A 164 -6.44 -3.10 3.25
CA TYR A 164 -7.33 -3.89 4.09
C TYR A 164 -7.18 -3.47 5.53
N PHE A 165 -8.27 -3.08 6.16
CA PHE A 165 -8.32 -2.72 7.57
C PHE A 165 -8.75 -3.94 8.36
N LEU A 166 -7.96 -4.31 9.36
CA LEU A 166 -8.19 -5.50 10.18
C LEU A 166 -8.46 -5.08 11.62
N ASP A 167 -9.40 -5.79 12.25
CA ASP A 167 -9.59 -5.76 13.69
C ASP A 167 -8.33 -6.35 14.38
N PRO A 168 -7.67 -5.63 15.29
CA PRO A 168 -6.40 -6.06 15.88
C PRO A 168 -6.53 -7.23 16.86
N GLU A 169 -7.74 -7.53 17.34
CA GLU A 169 -7.98 -8.62 18.28
C GLU A 169 -8.27 -9.93 17.56
N THR A 170 -9.07 -9.86 16.50
CA THR A 170 -9.59 -11.00 15.73
C THR A 170 -8.92 -11.20 14.37
N PHE A 171 -8.17 -10.20 13.89
CA PHE A 171 -7.56 -10.13 12.55
C PHE A 171 -8.54 -10.22 11.38
N ARG A 172 -9.83 -10.06 11.65
CA ARG A 172 -10.86 -10.05 10.62
C ARG A 172 -10.87 -8.72 9.90
N GLU A 173 -11.05 -8.78 8.60
CA GLU A 173 -11.21 -7.60 7.77
C GLU A 173 -12.50 -6.86 8.14
N VAL A 174 -12.39 -5.55 8.38
CA VAL A 174 -13.52 -4.68 8.73
C VAL A 174 -13.81 -3.64 7.66
N LYS A 175 -12.84 -3.32 6.81
CA LYS A 175 -12.97 -2.32 5.74
C LYS A 175 -11.93 -2.55 4.66
N ARG A 176 -12.30 -2.25 3.41
CA ARG A 176 -11.37 -2.09 2.28
C ARG A 176 -11.30 -0.63 1.86
N LEU A 177 -10.16 -0.21 1.36
CA LEU A 177 -9.93 1.12 0.83
C LEU A 177 -9.20 1.02 -0.51
N LEU A 178 -9.87 1.42 -1.60
CA LEU A 178 -9.24 1.47 -2.92
C LEU A 178 -8.40 2.75 -3.02
N VAL A 179 -7.11 2.60 -3.25
CA VAL A 179 -6.17 3.72 -3.42
C VAL A 179 -6.19 4.19 -4.85
N HIS A 180 -6.29 5.51 -5.06
CA HIS A 180 -6.35 6.08 -6.40
C HIS A 180 -5.80 7.50 -6.53
N ASP A 181 -5.14 7.77 -7.66
CA ASP A 181 -4.74 9.11 -8.12
C ASP A 181 -5.68 9.54 -9.25
N ARG A 182 -6.44 10.62 -9.03
CA ARG A 182 -7.41 11.17 -10.01
C ARG A 182 -8.32 10.11 -10.65
N GLY A 183 -8.75 9.14 -9.84
CA GLY A 183 -9.65 8.05 -10.22
C GLY A 183 -8.98 6.83 -10.84
N ARG A 184 -7.65 6.84 -11.02
CA ARG A 184 -6.87 5.68 -11.47
C ARG A 184 -6.33 4.91 -10.26
N PRO A 185 -6.54 3.58 -10.16
CA PRO A 185 -6.00 2.79 -9.07
C PRO A 185 -4.48 2.85 -9.01
N VAL A 186 -3.90 3.00 -7.81
CA VAL A 186 -2.45 2.91 -7.60
C VAL A 186 -2.11 1.51 -7.11
N ARG A 187 -1.42 0.73 -7.94
CA ARG A 187 -1.06 -0.67 -7.65
C ARG A 187 0.35 -0.77 -7.04
N PHE A 188 0.75 -1.99 -6.68
CA PHE A 188 2.06 -2.32 -6.12
C PHE A 188 2.36 -1.63 -4.79
N LEU A 189 1.30 -1.37 -4.01
CA LEU A 189 1.44 -0.88 -2.65
C LEU A 189 2.15 -1.94 -1.80
N ASN A 190 3.33 -1.60 -1.29
CA ASN A 190 4.18 -2.50 -0.55
C ASN A 190 4.24 -2.09 0.92
N GLU A 191 5.42 -1.87 1.48
CA GLU A 191 5.58 -1.45 2.88
C GLU A 191 4.79 -0.18 3.21
N LEU A 192 4.23 -0.12 4.43
CA LEU A 192 3.28 0.90 4.86
C LEU A 192 3.75 1.56 6.16
N GLU A 193 3.49 2.86 6.30
CA GLU A 193 3.63 3.55 7.59
C GLU A 193 2.54 4.59 7.81
N PHE A 194 2.04 4.73 9.05
CA PHE A 194 1.02 5.73 9.38
C PHE A 194 1.66 7.01 9.92
N VAL A 195 1.65 8.06 9.10
CA VAL A 195 2.37 9.31 9.36
C VAL A 195 1.39 10.46 9.47
N ARG A 196 1.23 11.00 10.69
CA ARG A 196 0.41 12.20 10.97
C ARG A 196 -1.01 12.16 10.35
N GLY A 197 -1.68 11.01 10.41
CA GLY A 197 -3.05 10.85 9.91
C GLY A 197 -3.14 10.43 8.43
N GLU A 198 -2.00 10.20 7.77
CA GLU A 198 -1.91 9.71 6.39
C GLU A 198 -1.27 8.32 6.37
N ILE A 199 -1.64 7.52 5.37
CA ILE A 199 -0.95 6.25 5.09
C ILE A 199 0.13 6.55 4.05
N TYR A 200 1.37 6.28 4.40
CA TYR A 200 2.48 6.27 3.47
C TYR A 200 2.65 4.83 2.97
N ALA A 201 2.93 4.67 1.68
CA ALA A 201 3.22 3.36 1.10
C ALA A 201 4.38 3.45 0.13
N ASN A 202 5.30 2.50 0.20
CA ASN A 202 6.20 2.23 -0.93
C ASN A 202 5.38 1.75 -2.12
N VAL A 203 5.77 2.17 -3.33
CA VAL A 203 5.28 1.57 -4.58
C VAL A 203 6.37 0.71 -5.15
N TRP A 204 6.19 -0.61 -5.10
CA TRP A 204 7.23 -1.58 -5.44
C TRP A 204 7.76 -1.38 -6.86
N GLN A 205 9.08 -1.54 -7.00
CA GLN A 205 9.87 -1.27 -8.22
C GLN A 205 9.92 0.19 -8.67
N THR A 206 9.51 1.12 -7.82
CA THR A 206 9.75 2.55 -8.03
C THR A 206 10.61 3.11 -6.89
N GLU A 207 11.18 4.27 -7.11
CA GLU A 207 11.82 5.07 -6.05
C GLU A 207 10.82 6.04 -5.40
N CYS A 208 9.54 5.69 -5.37
CA CYS A 208 8.50 6.57 -4.89
C CYS A 208 7.73 6.03 -3.68
N LEU A 209 7.33 6.98 -2.83
CA LEU A 209 6.29 6.78 -1.82
C LEU A 209 5.01 7.49 -2.28
N VAL A 210 3.87 6.93 -1.90
CA VAL A 210 2.57 7.58 -2.04
C VAL A 210 2.00 7.93 -0.68
N ARG A 211 1.44 9.14 -0.55
CA ARG A 211 0.73 9.62 0.63
C ARG A 211 -0.76 9.48 0.39
N ILE A 212 -1.48 8.75 1.24
CA ILE A 212 -2.85 8.31 1.00
C ILE A 212 -3.75 8.79 2.13
N SER A 213 -4.91 9.35 1.76
CA SER A 213 -5.98 9.63 2.73
C SER A 213 -6.62 8.32 3.21
N PRO A 214 -6.57 8.00 4.52
CA PRO A 214 -7.22 6.78 5.05
C PRO A 214 -8.75 6.84 4.99
N GLN A 215 -9.34 8.03 4.82
CA GLN A 215 -10.78 8.21 4.71
C GLN A 215 -11.28 7.90 3.30
N THR A 216 -10.54 8.32 2.27
CA THR A 216 -11.02 8.33 0.89
C THR A 216 -10.24 7.44 -0.07
N GLY A 217 -9.02 7.03 0.28
CA GLY A 217 -8.12 6.32 -0.63
C GLY A 217 -7.47 7.24 -1.67
N ARG A 218 -7.79 8.53 -1.65
CA ARG A 218 -7.19 9.51 -2.56
C ARG A 218 -5.71 9.71 -2.23
N VAL A 219 -4.89 9.75 -3.27
CA VAL A 219 -3.51 10.22 -3.16
C VAL A 219 -3.51 11.71 -2.79
N LEU A 220 -2.85 12.02 -1.67
CA LEU A 220 -2.61 13.36 -1.13
C LEU A 220 -1.30 13.96 -1.64
N GLY A 221 -0.37 13.11 -2.07
CA GLY A 221 0.88 13.53 -2.67
C GLY A 221 1.78 12.35 -3.00
N TRP A 222 2.76 12.61 -3.85
CA TRP A 222 3.82 11.67 -4.21
C TRP A 222 5.15 12.14 -3.60
N VAL A 223 5.98 11.21 -3.18
CA VAL A 223 7.35 11.48 -2.72
C VAL A 223 8.31 10.77 -3.66
N ASP A 224 9.08 11.54 -4.41
CA ASP A 224 10.14 11.06 -5.28
C ASP A 224 11.45 10.99 -4.48
N LEU A 225 11.99 9.78 -4.34
CA LEU A 225 13.25 9.47 -3.67
C LEU A 225 14.36 9.06 -4.66
N THR A 226 14.21 9.35 -5.95
CA THR A 226 15.24 9.08 -6.94
C THR A 226 16.57 9.72 -6.56
N GLY A 227 17.63 8.92 -6.62
CA GLY A 227 18.99 9.35 -6.28
C GLY A 227 19.30 9.32 -4.78
N LEU A 228 18.49 8.65 -3.96
CA LEU A 228 18.74 8.54 -2.52
C LEU A 228 20.01 7.71 -2.22
N LEU A 229 20.22 6.61 -2.96
CA LEU A 229 21.50 5.91 -2.98
C LEU A 229 22.48 6.60 -3.94
N SER A 230 23.75 6.70 -3.53
CA SER A 230 24.80 7.18 -4.43
C SER A 230 25.17 6.10 -5.48
N PRO A 231 25.79 6.47 -6.60
CA PRO A 231 26.28 5.48 -7.58
C PRO A 231 27.20 4.41 -6.97
N GLU A 232 27.99 4.77 -5.95
CA GLU A 232 28.86 3.83 -5.24
C GLU A 232 28.07 2.85 -4.36
N ASP A 233 26.97 3.29 -3.76
CA ASP A 233 26.07 2.39 -3.02
C ASP A 233 25.38 1.42 -3.99
N GLN A 234 24.95 1.90 -5.16
CA GLN A 234 24.30 1.11 -6.20
C GLN A 234 25.25 0.10 -6.87
N ALA A 235 26.56 0.32 -6.82
CA ALA A 235 27.55 -0.64 -7.30
C ALA A 235 27.64 -1.91 -6.43
N ARG A 236 27.05 -1.90 -5.23
CA ARG A 236 26.91 -3.08 -4.36
C ARG A 236 25.68 -3.90 -4.77
N SER A 237 25.54 -5.09 -4.19
CA SER A 237 24.33 -5.92 -4.35
C SER A 237 23.15 -5.36 -3.54
N VAL A 238 22.62 -4.21 -3.96
CA VAL A 238 21.39 -3.62 -3.44
C VAL A 238 20.18 -4.05 -4.28
N ASP A 239 19.00 -4.05 -3.69
CA ASP A 239 17.72 -4.24 -4.39
C ASP A 239 16.87 -2.96 -4.19
N VAL A 240 15.55 -3.03 -4.30
CA VAL A 240 14.68 -1.86 -4.39
C VAL A 240 14.45 -1.13 -3.05
N LEU A 241 14.06 0.14 -3.14
CA LEU A 241 13.50 0.93 -2.04
C LEU A 241 12.32 0.19 -1.39
N ASN A 242 12.35 0.00 -0.07
CA ASN A 242 11.28 -0.60 0.72
C ASN A 242 11.57 -0.45 2.23
N GLY A 243 10.60 0.05 2.99
CA GLY A 243 10.72 0.28 4.43
C GLY A 243 10.62 1.75 4.79
N ILE A 244 9.58 2.11 5.54
CA ILE A 244 9.27 3.45 6.02
C ILE A 244 9.03 3.34 7.53
N ALA A 245 9.64 4.21 8.33
CA ALA A 245 9.35 4.27 9.75
C ALA A 245 9.22 5.71 10.22
N TYR A 246 8.37 5.95 11.21
CA TYR A 246 8.08 7.29 11.70
C TYR A 246 8.24 7.44 13.22
N ASP A 247 9.06 8.40 13.62
CA ASP A 247 9.15 8.86 15.01
C ASP A 247 8.16 10.01 15.23
N ALA A 248 6.98 9.69 15.74
CA ALA A 248 5.96 10.69 16.05
C ALA A 248 6.38 11.67 17.15
N THR A 249 7.33 11.31 18.03
CA THR A 249 7.76 12.16 19.15
C THR A 249 8.64 13.31 18.67
N ARG A 250 9.49 13.05 17.67
CA ARG A 250 10.46 14.02 17.14
C ARG A 250 10.19 14.45 15.70
N ASP A 251 9.09 13.97 15.12
CA ASP A 251 8.70 14.21 13.73
C ASP A 251 9.78 13.81 12.72
N ARG A 252 10.32 12.59 12.85
CA ARG A 252 11.38 12.06 11.97
C ARG A 252 10.85 10.95 11.09
N LEU A 253 11.12 11.04 9.79
CA LEU A 253 10.75 10.03 8.80
C LEU A 253 12.02 9.30 8.37
N PHE A 254 12.01 7.98 8.46
CA PHE A 254 13.09 7.11 8.05
C PHE A 254 12.69 6.29 6.84
N VAL A 255 13.64 6.09 5.93
CA VAL A 255 13.47 5.22 4.75
C VAL A 255 14.73 4.39 4.52
N THR A 256 14.56 3.18 4.01
CA THR A 256 15.65 2.26 3.63
C THR A 256 15.22 1.44 2.40
N GLY A 257 15.99 0.41 2.07
CA GLY A 257 15.63 -0.55 1.04
C GLY A 257 16.20 -1.93 1.28
N LYS A 258 15.82 -2.84 0.40
CA LYS A 258 16.22 -4.24 0.44
C LYS A 258 17.71 -4.34 0.13
N LEU A 259 18.47 -4.89 1.08
CA LEU A 259 19.92 -5.03 1.01
C LEU A 259 20.67 -3.68 0.98
N TRP A 260 20.01 -2.58 1.36
CA TRP A 260 20.66 -1.26 1.38
C TRP A 260 21.66 -1.19 2.53
N PRO A 261 22.84 -0.58 2.35
CA PRO A 261 23.82 -0.41 3.42
C PRO A 261 23.49 0.77 4.36
N LYS A 262 22.43 1.53 4.04
CA LYS A 262 22.09 2.80 4.69
C LYS A 262 20.59 2.92 4.92
N LEU A 263 20.26 3.54 6.05
CA LEU A 263 18.95 4.07 6.36
C LEU A 263 19.03 5.60 6.43
N PHE A 264 18.04 6.28 5.88
CA PHE A 264 18.03 7.73 5.74
C PHE A 264 16.92 8.33 6.59
N GLU A 265 17.25 9.28 7.45
CA GLU A 265 16.28 10.24 7.97
C GLU A 265 16.11 11.36 6.96
N ILE A 266 14.87 11.58 6.52
CA ILE A 266 14.54 12.52 5.46
C ILE A 266 13.51 13.54 5.92
N ARG A 267 13.56 14.73 5.30
CA ARG A 267 12.50 15.74 5.38
C ARG A 267 11.93 15.98 3.99
N LEU A 268 10.60 15.97 3.87
CA LEU A 268 9.94 16.19 2.59
C LEU A 268 10.03 17.66 2.17
N ARG A 269 10.39 17.91 0.91
CA ARG A 269 10.46 19.24 0.29
C ARG A 269 9.58 19.29 -0.94
N ARG A 270 8.59 20.18 -0.95
CA ARG A 270 7.66 20.29 -2.08
C ARG A 270 8.43 20.71 -3.34
N LYS A 271 8.28 19.96 -4.43
CA LYS A 271 8.79 20.38 -5.75
C LYS A 271 7.83 21.41 -6.34
N VAL A 272 8.35 22.58 -6.72
CA VAL A 272 7.55 23.62 -7.40
C VAL A 272 7.53 23.30 -8.90
N GLY A 273 6.34 23.20 -9.49
CA GLY A 273 6.17 23.04 -10.94
C GLY A 273 6.32 21.62 -11.50
N SER A 274 6.45 20.57 -10.68
CA SER A 274 6.46 19.19 -11.18
C SER A 274 5.05 18.60 -11.26
N SER A 275 4.81 17.76 -12.27
CA SER A 275 3.49 17.22 -12.64
C SER A 275 3.21 15.81 -12.13
N GLY A 276 4.05 15.27 -11.23
CA GLY A 276 3.88 13.91 -10.67
C GLY A 276 4.20 12.77 -11.62
N HIS A 277 4.63 13.05 -12.85
CA HIS A 277 4.99 12.01 -13.83
C HIS A 277 6.23 11.19 -13.42
N GLU A 278 7.08 11.73 -12.55
CA GLU A 278 8.28 11.04 -12.05
C GLU A 278 7.92 9.79 -11.22
N CYS A 279 6.75 9.78 -10.56
CA CYS A 279 6.27 8.65 -9.75
C CYS A 279 5.17 7.82 -10.42
N SER A 280 4.89 8.02 -11.71
CA SER A 280 4.00 7.12 -12.44
C SER A 280 4.71 5.84 -12.85
N LEU A 281 4.07 4.70 -12.60
CA LEU A 281 4.51 3.41 -13.13
C LEU A 281 4.61 3.50 -14.67
N PRO A 282 5.69 2.99 -15.29
CA PRO A 282 5.76 2.91 -16.74
C PRO A 282 4.58 2.08 -17.29
N PRO A 283 3.94 2.49 -18.40
CA PRO A 283 2.82 1.75 -18.99
C PRO A 283 3.14 0.29 -19.38
N SER A 284 4.43 -0.03 -19.57
CA SER A 284 4.92 -1.39 -19.84
C SER A 284 4.93 -2.28 -18.59
N MET A 285 5.27 -1.71 -17.43
CA MET A 285 5.35 -2.44 -16.16
C MET A 285 3.97 -2.88 -15.67
N GLU A 286 2.94 -2.03 -15.83
CA GLU A 286 1.56 -2.38 -15.46
C GLU A 286 1.05 -3.64 -16.20
N LYS A 287 1.49 -3.88 -17.45
CA LYS A 287 1.04 -4.99 -18.28
C LYS A 287 1.93 -6.23 -18.16
N GLU A 288 3.23 -6.05 -18.01
CA GLU A 288 4.19 -7.15 -18.01
C GLU A 288 4.42 -7.75 -16.62
N GLU A 289 4.26 -6.97 -15.54
CA GLU A 289 4.47 -7.44 -14.17
C GLU A 289 3.24 -8.07 -13.53
N ALA A 290 2.05 -7.58 -13.89
CA ALA A 290 0.82 -8.33 -13.62
C ALA A 290 0.87 -9.76 -14.20
N ARG A 291 1.74 -9.99 -15.21
CA ARG A 291 2.00 -11.29 -15.83
C ARG A 291 3.22 -12.04 -15.24
N ASN A 292 4.22 -11.33 -14.71
CA ASN A 292 5.52 -11.89 -14.31
C ASN A 292 5.82 -11.90 -12.81
N ALA A 293 5.04 -11.20 -11.96
CA ALA A 293 5.20 -11.21 -10.50
C ALA A 293 5.02 -12.63 -9.91
N ALA A 294 4.27 -13.50 -10.59
CA ALA A 294 4.13 -14.91 -10.25
C ALA A 294 5.31 -15.81 -10.66
N HIS A 295 6.22 -15.36 -11.53
CA HIS A 295 7.17 -16.25 -12.21
C HIS A 295 8.65 -15.97 -11.95
N ARG A 296 9.07 -14.73 -11.63
CA ARG A 296 10.52 -14.39 -11.59
C ARG A 296 11.24 -14.65 -10.25
N PHE A 297 10.54 -15.07 -9.20
CA PHE A 297 11.20 -15.43 -7.93
C PHE A 297 11.56 -16.92 -7.82
N VAL A 298 10.99 -17.78 -8.67
CA VAL A 298 11.40 -19.20 -8.79
C VAL A 298 12.85 -19.31 -9.28
N ASP A 299 13.32 -18.39 -10.13
CA ASP A 299 14.71 -18.41 -10.62
C ASP A 299 15.73 -17.94 -9.57
N ARG A 300 15.40 -16.96 -8.71
CA ARG A 300 16.31 -16.56 -7.62
C ARG A 300 16.39 -17.59 -6.48
N GLN A 301 15.39 -18.48 -6.34
CA GLN A 301 15.51 -19.67 -5.48
C GLN A 301 16.55 -20.65 -6.02
N ARG A 302 16.64 -20.81 -7.34
CA ARG A 302 17.59 -21.73 -8.00
C ARG A 302 19.05 -21.28 -7.83
N ASP A 303 19.31 -19.98 -7.86
CA ASP A 303 20.65 -19.42 -7.62
C ASP A 303 21.08 -19.50 -6.15
N GLY A 304 20.13 -19.42 -5.21
CA GLY A 304 20.38 -19.72 -3.79
C GLY A 304 20.79 -21.17 -3.54
N ASP A 305 20.19 -22.12 -4.28
CA ASP A 305 20.59 -23.53 -4.24
C ASP A 305 21.94 -23.78 -4.96
N HIS A 306 22.33 -22.98 -5.96
CA HIS A 306 23.68 -23.04 -6.53
C HIS A 306 24.78 -22.58 -5.57
N LEU A 307 24.48 -21.67 -4.64
CA LEU A 307 25.42 -21.27 -3.58
C LEU A 307 25.58 -22.35 -2.49
N ARG A 308 24.60 -23.26 -2.33
CA ARG A 308 24.71 -24.44 -1.46
C ARG A 308 25.56 -25.58 -2.04
N ALA A 309 25.91 -25.53 -3.32
CA ALA A 309 26.74 -26.54 -3.96
C ALA A 309 28.24 -26.24 -3.90
N ARG A 310 28.66 -25.15 -3.23
CA ARG A 310 30.08 -24.73 -3.14
C ARG A 310 30.61 -24.52 -1.72
N PHE A 311 29.83 -24.78 -0.68
CA PHE A 311 30.30 -24.86 0.70
C PHE A 311 29.52 -25.93 1.46
#